data_AF-A0A9J5ZAW3-F1
#
_entry.id   AF-A0A9J5ZAW3-F1
#
_cell.length_a   1.000
_cell.length_b   1.000
_cell.length_c   1.000
_cell.angle_alpha   90.00
_cell.angle_beta   90.00
_cell.angle_gamma   90.00
#
_symmetry.space_group_name_H-M   'P 1'
#
loop_
_entity.id
_entity.type
_entity.pdbx_description
1 polymer ?
#
loop_
_entity_poly.entity_id
_entity_poly.type
_entity_poly.pdbx_seq_one_letter_code
_entity_poly.pdbx_strand_id
1 'polypeptide(L)'
;MLLKMGYLAHSVNVWASRLEVEVPWMINRAITTALTPFKASIDALPAIFEVFERGQGVSTEVTALKANIFELRKDVDQLKSTDFTFLFGTVEIPNDPSADIPACDEEEEEEEEEKKEDEEEEKEKGKEKKEEKVEEEEDKKEKEKEKEEKEKKEKEKEKEEEEEKD
;
A
#
# COMPACT_ATOMS: atom_id res chain seq x y z
N MET A 1 5.82 -51.58 14.62
CA MET A 1 5.42 -50.83 13.40
C MET A 1 4.85 -49.45 13.72
N LEU A 2 4.26 -49.23 14.90
CA LEU A 2 3.65 -47.96 15.33
C LEU A 2 4.58 -46.73 15.29
N LEU A 3 5.85 -46.87 15.72
CA LEU A 3 6.85 -45.79 15.67
C LEU A 3 7.05 -45.16 14.28
N LYS A 4 6.86 -45.93 13.20
CA LYS A 4 7.01 -45.41 11.82
C LYS A 4 5.78 -44.65 11.34
N MET A 5 4.60 -44.94 11.90
CA MET A 5 3.36 -44.22 11.56
C MET A 5 3.30 -42.87 12.27
N GLY A 6 3.72 -42.79 13.54
CA GLY A 6 3.78 -41.53 14.29
C GLY A 6 4.68 -40.48 13.64
N TYR A 7 5.87 -40.90 13.17
CA TYR A 7 6.80 -40.00 12.47
C TYR A 7 6.23 -39.44 11.15
N LEU A 8 5.45 -40.26 10.42
CA LEU A 8 4.77 -39.82 9.20
C LEU A 8 3.68 -38.78 9.51
N ALA A 9 2.85 -39.04 10.53
CA ALA A 9 1.81 -38.10 10.96
C ALA A 9 2.41 -36.76 11.41
N HIS A 10 3.47 -36.80 12.22
CA HIS A 10 4.17 -35.61 12.68
C HIS A 10 4.80 -34.83 11.51
N SER A 11 5.45 -35.53 10.57
CA SER A 11 6.05 -34.89 9.38
C SER A 11 4.98 -34.21 8.52
N VAL A 12 3.83 -34.84 8.30
CA VAL A 12 2.73 -34.24 7.53
C VAL A 12 2.18 -32.99 8.22
N ASN A 13 2.05 -33.01 9.54
CA ASN A 13 1.58 -31.85 10.31
C ASN A 13 2.54 -30.65 10.21
N VAL A 14 3.85 -30.87 10.36
CA VAL A 14 4.87 -29.80 10.24
C VAL A 14 4.87 -29.18 8.83
N TRP A 15 4.71 -30.00 7.79
CA TRP A 15 4.60 -29.51 6.41
C TRP A 15 3.33 -28.70 6.18
N ALA A 16 2.20 -29.11 6.75
CA ALA A 16 0.94 -28.37 6.65
C ALA A 16 1.06 -26.98 7.28
N SER A 17 1.57 -26.89 8.52
CA SER A 17 1.75 -25.60 9.20
C SER A 17 2.74 -24.68 8.48
N ARG A 18 3.79 -25.23 7.86
CA ARG A 18 4.73 -24.42 7.07
C ARG A 18 4.08 -23.86 5.81
N LEU A 19 3.29 -24.68 5.11
CA LEU A 19 2.58 -24.27 3.90
C LEU A 19 1.56 -23.16 4.18
N GLU A 20 0.85 -23.25 5.31
CA GLU A 20 -0.13 -22.26 5.75
C GLU A 20 0.49 -20.86 5.95
N VAL A 21 1.75 -20.79 6.37
CA VAL A 21 2.47 -19.52 6.57
C VAL A 21 3.15 -19.05 5.28
N GLU A 22 3.72 -19.96 4.49
CA GLU A 22 4.53 -19.61 3.31
C GLU A 22 3.67 -19.19 2.10
N VAL A 23 2.50 -19.80 1.90
CA VAL A 23 1.62 -19.50 0.76
C VAL A 23 1.13 -18.05 0.76
N PRO A 24 0.57 -17.49 1.85
CA PRO A 24 0.16 -16.09 1.89
C PRO A 24 1.32 -15.13 1.61
N TRP A 25 2.52 -15.43 2.15
CA TRP A 25 3.71 -14.62 1.92
C TRP A 25 4.13 -14.60 0.44
N MET A 26 4.16 -15.77 -0.20
CA MET A 26 4.48 -15.88 -1.62
C MET A 26 3.50 -15.09 -2.50
N ILE A 27 2.21 -15.14 -2.19
CA ILE A 27 1.16 -14.46 -2.94
C ILE A 27 1.29 -12.94 -2.79
N ASN A 28 1.44 -12.44 -1.56
CA ASN A 28 1.65 -11.02 -1.30
C ASN A 28 2.88 -10.47 -2.03
N ARG A 29 3.97 -11.25 -2.04
CA ARG A 29 5.20 -10.90 -2.76
C ARG A 29 5.00 -10.87 -4.27
N ALA A 30 4.30 -11.86 -4.83
CA ALA A 30 4.00 -11.91 -6.25
C ALA A 30 3.12 -10.73 -6.69
N ILE A 31 2.06 -10.42 -5.94
CA ILE A 31 1.17 -9.28 -6.21
C ILE A 31 1.97 -7.97 -6.15
N THR A 32 2.78 -7.75 -5.11
CA THR A 32 3.61 -6.54 -4.98
C THR A 32 4.57 -6.39 -6.15
N THR A 33 5.21 -7.48 -6.56
CA THR A 33 6.14 -7.48 -7.71
C THR A 33 5.41 -7.13 -9.00
N ALA A 34 4.21 -7.67 -9.21
CA ALA A 34 3.39 -7.40 -10.39
C ALA A 34 2.86 -5.96 -10.42
N LEU A 35 2.45 -5.39 -9.28
CA LEU A 35 1.90 -4.03 -9.20
C LEU A 35 2.95 -2.91 -9.28
N THR A 36 4.20 -3.19 -8.93
CA THR A 36 5.30 -2.22 -8.98
C THR A 36 5.45 -1.53 -10.35
N PRO A 37 5.56 -2.25 -11.49
CA PRO A 37 5.65 -1.60 -12.80
C PRO A 37 4.38 -0.83 -13.20
N PHE A 38 3.19 -1.29 -12.78
CA PHE A 38 1.95 -0.54 -13.02
C PHE A 38 1.95 0.79 -12.29
N LYS A 39 2.34 0.81 -11.01
CA LYS A 39 2.46 2.04 -10.22
C LYS A 39 3.44 3.03 -10.87
N ALA A 40 4.63 2.56 -11.27
CA ALA A 40 5.60 3.39 -11.96
C ALA A 40 5.05 3.97 -13.27
N SER A 41 4.25 3.20 -14.01
CA SER A 41 3.63 3.66 -15.26
C SER A 41 2.56 4.72 -15.00
N ILE A 42 1.69 4.50 -13.99
CA ILE A 42 0.66 5.44 -13.56
C ILE A 42 1.27 6.76 -13.07
N ASP A 43 2.34 6.68 -12.27
CA ASP A 43 3.04 7.85 -11.73
C ASP A 43 3.78 8.66 -12.82
N ALA A 44 4.10 8.04 -13.97
CA ALA A 44 4.71 8.72 -15.11
C ALA A 44 3.69 9.45 -16.02
N LEU A 45 2.41 9.02 -16.02
CA LEU A 45 1.38 9.60 -16.88
C LEU A 45 1.12 11.11 -16.64
N PRO A 46 1.12 11.64 -15.41
CA PRO A 46 0.98 13.08 -15.16
C PRO A 46 1.96 13.94 -15.95
N ALA A 47 3.24 13.55 -15.98
CA ALA A 47 4.27 14.28 -16.72
C ALA A 47 4.00 14.27 -18.24
N ILE A 48 3.46 13.17 -18.75
CA ILE A 48 3.07 13.08 -20.17
C ILE A 48 1.92 14.04 -20.45
N PHE A 49 0.91 14.12 -19.58
CA PHE A 49 -0.20 15.07 -19.77
C PHE A 49 0.23 16.53 -19.73
N GLU A 50 1.17 16.91 -18.85
CA GLU A 50 1.70 18.28 -18.82
C GLU A 50 2.35 18.69 -20.15
N VAL A 51 3.03 17.74 -20.81
CA VAL A 51 3.60 17.98 -22.15
C VAL A 51 2.51 18.14 -23.20
N PHE A 52 1.44 17.33 -23.14
CA PHE A 52 0.30 17.43 -24.05
C PHE A 52 -0.48 18.74 -23.88
N GLU A 53 -0.79 19.13 -22.65
CA GLU A 53 -1.52 20.38 -22.33
C GLU A 53 -0.77 21.61 -22.84
N ARG A 54 0.57 21.59 -22.78
CA ARG A 54 1.41 22.68 -23.31
C ARG A 54 1.33 22.80 -24.84
N GLY A 55 1.19 21.68 -25.54
CA GLY A 55 1.19 21.64 -27.01
C GLY A 55 -0.18 21.87 -27.65
N GLN A 56 -1.25 21.36 -27.03
CA GLN A 56 -2.59 21.32 -27.61
C GLN A 56 -3.63 22.16 -26.83
N GLY A 57 -3.23 22.73 -25.68
CA GLY A 57 -4.16 23.35 -24.74
C GLY A 57 -4.88 22.32 -23.88
N VAL A 58 -5.62 22.81 -22.89
CA VAL A 58 -6.41 21.95 -21.99
C VAL A 58 -7.66 21.50 -22.73
N SER A 59 -7.74 20.22 -23.07
CA SER A 59 -8.96 19.60 -23.60
C SER A 59 -9.76 18.94 -22.47
N THR A 60 -11.08 18.93 -22.62
CA THR A 60 -11.97 18.24 -21.66
C THR A 60 -11.67 16.75 -21.55
N GLU A 61 -11.21 16.14 -22.64
CA GLU A 61 -10.81 14.73 -22.71
C GLU A 61 -9.56 14.44 -21.87
N VAL A 62 -8.53 15.29 -21.95
CA VAL A 62 -7.30 15.14 -21.15
C VAL A 62 -7.61 15.30 -19.66
N THR A 63 -8.46 16.26 -19.29
CA THR A 63 -8.91 16.44 -17.91
C THR A 63 -9.68 15.22 -17.39
N ALA A 64 -10.60 14.67 -18.18
CA ALA A 64 -11.34 13.45 -17.80
C ALA A 64 -10.41 12.24 -17.64
N LEU A 65 -9.45 12.07 -18.55
CA LEU A 65 -8.47 11.00 -18.47
C LEU A 65 -7.57 11.12 -17.23
N LYS A 66 -7.15 12.34 -16.88
CA LYS A 66 -6.37 12.63 -15.66
C LYS A 66 -7.14 12.25 -14.39
N ALA A 67 -8.45 12.53 -14.35
CA ALA A 67 -9.32 12.09 -13.25
C ALA A 67 -9.40 10.56 -13.15
N ASN A 68 -9.59 9.86 -14.27
CA ASN A 68 -9.62 8.39 -14.28
C ASN A 68 -8.29 7.76 -13.81
N ILE A 69 -7.16 8.39 -14.15
CA ILE A 69 -5.83 7.92 -13.71
C ILE A 69 -5.64 8.16 -12.21
N PHE A 70 -6.18 9.25 -11.67
CA PHE A 70 -6.21 9.49 -10.24
C PHE A 70 -7.05 8.43 -9.51
N GLU A 71 -8.23 8.06 -10.04
CA GLU A 71 -9.02 6.96 -9.50
C GLU A 71 -8.27 5.62 -9.57
N LEU A 72 -7.66 5.30 -10.71
CA LEU A 72 -6.87 4.08 -10.89
C LEU A 72 -5.71 4.00 -9.89
N ARG A 73 -5.04 5.12 -9.60
CA ARG A 73 -3.99 5.17 -8.58
C ARG A 73 -4.51 4.78 -7.21
N LYS A 74 -5.70 5.28 -6.83
CA LYS A 74 -6.35 4.93 -5.56
C LYS A 74 -6.69 3.45 -5.50
N ASP A 75 -7.19 2.88 -6.59
CA ASP A 75 -7.53 1.46 -6.65
C ASP A 75 -6.28 0.57 -6.52
N VAL A 76 -5.17 0.94 -7.17
CA VAL A 76 -3.90 0.22 -7.06
C VAL A 76 -3.33 0.31 -5.65
N ASP A 77 -3.41 1.48 -5.01
CA ASP A 77 -2.96 1.65 -3.63
C ASP A 77 -3.86 0.89 -2.64
N GLN A 78 -5.17 0.88 -2.86
CA GLN A 78 -6.11 0.08 -2.08
C GLN A 78 -5.79 -1.42 -2.22
N LEU A 79 -5.58 -1.89 -3.45
CA LEU A 79 -5.24 -3.28 -3.73
C LEU A 79 -3.93 -3.69 -3.03
N LYS A 80 -2.93 -2.81 -2.97
CA LYS A 80 -1.68 -3.04 -2.25
C LYS A 80 -1.86 -3.07 -0.73
N SER A 81 -2.75 -2.23 -0.20
CA SER A 81 -3.05 -2.17 1.23
C SER A 81 -3.98 -3.30 1.72
N THR A 82 -4.62 -4.02 0.79
CA THR A 82 -5.54 -5.10 1.13
C THR A 82 -4.75 -6.28 1.67
N ASP A 83 -5.05 -6.68 2.90
CA ASP A 83 -4.48 -7.88 3.48
C ASP A 83 -5.17 -9.12 2.90
N PHE A 84 -4.46 -9.82 2.01
CA PHE A 84 -4.96 -11.04 1.38
C PHE A 84 -4.98 -12.24 2.34
N THR A 85 -4.43 -12.14 3.56
CA THR A 85 -4.54 -13.23 4.55
C THR A 85 -6.00 -13.56 4.88
N PHE A 86 -6.90 -12.57 4.85
CA PHE A 86 -8.33 -12.81 5.03
C PHE A 86 -8.92 -13.75 3.96
N LEU A 87 -8.37 -13.73 2.73
CA LEU A 87 -8.80 -14.60 1.63
C LEU A 87 -8.46 -16.07 1.89
N PHE A 88 -7.49 -16.34 2.77
CA PHE A 88 -7.09 -17.68 3.21
C PHE A 88 -7.67 -18.05 4.58
N GLY A 89 -8.41 -17.15 5.23
CA GLY A 89 -8.65 -17.18 6.67
C GLY A 89 -9.89 -17.92 7.19
N THR A 90 -10.78 -18.47 6.37
CA THR A 90 -12.01 -19.10 6.91
C THR A 90 -12.56 -20.24 6.05
N VAL A 91 -11.69 -21.09 5.50
CA VAL A 91 -12.13 -22.46 5.28
C VAL A 91 -12.16 -23.12 6.66
N GLU A 92 -13.24 -22.84 7.40
CA GLU A 92 -13.62 -23.62 8.57
C GLU A 92 -13.85 -25.04 8.04
N ILE A 93 -12.81 -25.87 8.10
CA ILE A 93 -12.94 -27.30 7.78
C ILE A 93 -13.98 -27.79 8.79
N PRO A 94 -15.19 -28.20 8.36
CA PRO A 94 -16.19 -28.69 9.28
C PRO A 94 -15.54 -29.85 10.02
N ASN A 95 -15.31 -29.65 11.32
CA ASN A 95 -14.79 -30.67 12.19
C ASN A 95 -15.93 -31.68 12.38
N ASP A 96 -16.13 -32.55 11.39
CA ASP A 96 -17.15 -33.60 11.44
C ASP A 96 -16.80 -34.52 12.61
N PRO A 97 -17.59 -34.53 13.71
CA PRO A 97 -17.27 -35.32 14.90
C PRO A 97 -17.57 -36.82 14.73
N SER A 98 -17.51 -37.35 13.50
CA SER A 98 -18.05 -38.68 13.15
C SER A 98 -17.02 -39.82 13.13
N ALA A 99 -15.83 -39.66 13.71
CA ALA A 99 -14.93 -40.77 13.94
C ALA A 99 -14.54 -40.81 15.42
N ASP A 100 -15.10 -41.78 16.15
CA ASP A 100 -14.59 -42.30 17.42
C ASP A 100 -13.11 -42.67 17.24
N ILE A 101 -12.21 -41.73 17.45
CA ILE A 101 -10.79 -42.03 17.66
C ILE A 101 -10.63 -42.18 19.17
N PRO A 102 -10.34 -43.39 19.68
CA PRO A 102 -10.14 -43.58 21.10
C PRO A 102 -8.98 -42.70 21.57
N ALA A 103 -9.24 -41.88 22.58
CA ALA A 103 -8.25 -41.08 23.27
C ALA A 103 -7.12 -42.01 23.76
N CYS A 104 -5.94 -41.89 23.15
CA CYS A 104 -4.73 -42.41 23.74
C CYS A 104 -4.24 -41.34 24.72
N ASP A 105 -4.48 -41.58 26.01
CA ASP A 105 -3.81 -40.88 27.10
C ASP A 105 -2.30 -41.20 27.00
N GLU A 106 -1.52 -40.33 26.36
CA GLU A 106 -0.05 -40.33 26.42
C GLU A 106 0.36 -39.21 27.37
N GLU A 107 0.92 -39.61 28.51
CA GLU A 107 1.46 -38.75 29.56
C GLU A 107 2.57 -37.85 28.99
N GLU A 108 2.41 -36.53 29.17
CA GLU A 108 3.39 -35.49 28.89
C GLU A 108 4.69 -35.72 29.69
N GLU A 109 5.81 -35.96 28.99
CA GLU A 109 7.13 -35.62 29.51
C GLU A 109 7.48 -34.22 28.98
N GLU A 110 7.48 -33.24 29.89
CA GLU A 110 8.01 -31.90 29.68
C GLU A 110 9.53 -31.96 29.45
N GLU A 111 9.99 -31.77 28.20
CA GLU A 111 11.36 -31.37 27.93
C GLU A 111 11.42 -29.87 27.62
N GLU A 112 11.91 -29.11 28.60
CA GLU A 112 12.40 -27.74 28.45
C GLU A 112 13.61 -27.73 27.49
N GLU A 113 13.44 -27.29 26.25
CA GLU A 113 14.56 -26.77 25.45
C GLU A 113 14.47 -25.24 25.35
N GLU A 114 15.19 -24.57 26.25
CA GLU A 114 15.69 -23.21 26.03
C GLU A 114 16.54 -23.19 24.76
N LYS A 115 16.08 -22.48 23.73
CA LYS A 115 16.96 -22.02 22.66
C LYS A 115 16.91 -20.51 22.51
N LYS A 116 17.99 -19.91 23.00
CA LYS A 116 18.50 -18.57 22.65
C LYS A 116 18.99 -18.56 21.20
N GLU A 117 19.27 -17.35 20.74
CA GLU A 117 19.97 -16.94 19.50
C GLU A 117 19.03 -16.62 18.33
N ASP A 118 19.09 -15.49 17.64
CA ASP A 118 19.84 -14.22 17.73
C ASP A 118 19.04 -13.24 16.82
N GLU A 119 18.74 -12.01 17.25
CA GLU A 119 19.44 -10.81 16.78
C GLU A 119 19.78 -10.82 15.28
N GLU A 120 18.87 -10.33 14.42
CA GLU A 120 19.19 -9.44 13.28
C GLU A 120 17.92 -9.15 12.45
N GLU A 121 17.25 -8.01 12.70
CA GLU A 121 16.60 -7.23 11.62
C GLU A 121 16.20 -5.81 12.10
N GLU A 122 17.16 -5.05 12.61
CA GLU A 122 17.04 -3.58 12.69
C GLU A 122 17.85 -2.94 11.55
N LYS A 123 17.25 -2.74 10.37
CA LYS A 123 17.80 -1.76 9.42
C LYS A 123 16.86 -1.31 8.29
N GLU A 124 15.65 -0.83 8.59
CA GLU A 124 14.91 -0.05 7.58
C GLU A 124 13.97 1.04 8.13
N LYS A 125 14.41 1.79 9.14
CA LYS A 125 13.75 3.05 9.54
C LYS A 125 14.71 4.22 9.44
N GLY A 126 14.88 4.74 8.23
CA GLY A 126 15.82 5.83 8.01
C GLY A 126 15.64 6.55 6.68
N LYS A 127 14.42 6.74 6.19
CA LYS A 127 14.22 7.58 4.98
C LYS A 127 12.89 8.31 4.83
N GLU A 128 12.02 8.30 5.84
CA GLU A 128 10.68 8.95 5.76
C GLU A 128 10.61 10.38 6.31
N LYS A 129 11.73 11.03 6.63
CA LYS A 129 11.72 12.38 7.25
C LYS A 129 12.15 13.53 6.33
N LYS A 130 12.08 13.33 5.01
CA LYS A 130 12.53 14.36 4.04
C LYS A 130 11.50 14.79 2.99
N GLU A 131 10.33 14.14 2.91
CA GLU A 131 9.28 14.55 1.95
C GLU A 131 8.26 15.53 2.53
N GLU A 132 8.04 15.54 3.86
CA GLU A 132 7.09 16.46 4.51
C GLU A 132 7.52 17.95 4.48
N LYS A 133 8.76 18.24 4.07
CA LYS A 133 9.27 19.62 3.98
C LYS A 133 9.08 20.27 2.61
N VAL A 134 8.62 19.53 1.59
CA VAL A 134 8.44 20.07 0.24
C VAL A 134 7.03 20.63 0.03
N GLU A 135 6.00 20.03 0.64
CA GLU A 135 4.61 20.50 0.47
C GLU A 135 4.33 21.85 1.17
N GLU A 136 5.00 22.17 2.29
CA GLU A 136 4.77 23.44 2.99
C GLU A 136 5.34 24.67 2.25
N GLU A 137 6.28 24.47 1.31
CA GLU A 137 6.90 25.57 0.56
C GLU A 137 6.08 25.99 -0.67
N GLU A 138 5.30 25.08 -1.27
CA GLU A 138 4.44 25.40 -2.43
C GLU A 138 3.21 26.23 -2.02
N ASP A 139 2.56 25.90 -0.90
CA ASP A 139 1.42 26.64 -0.35
C ASP A 139 1.76 28.11 -0.01
N LYS A 140 3.01 28.37 0.39
CA LYS A 140 3.47 29.72 0.72
C LYS A 140 3.63 30.59 -0.53
N LYS A 141 4.06 30.00 -1.64
CA LYS A 141 4.29 30.70 -2.91
C LYS A 141 2.99 31.07 -3.62
N GLU A 142 1.96 30.23 -3.51
CA GLU A 142 0.64 30.52 -4.08
C GLU A 142 -0.06 31.68 -3.36
N LYS A 143 0.00 31.72 -2.02
CA LYS A 143 -0.55 32.83 -1.21
C LYS A 143 0.13 34.17 -1.47
N GLU A 144 1.44 34.17 -1.76
CA GLU A 144 2.16 35.40 -2.10
C GLU A 144 1.73 35.97 -3.46
N LYS A 145 1.53 35.10 -4.45
CA LYS A 145 1.06 35.49 -5.78
C LYS A 145 -0.38 36.03 -5.78
N GLU A 146 -1.27 35.43 -5.00
CA GLU A 146 -2.66 35.91 -4.85
C GLU A 146 -2.71 37.30 -4.19
N LYS A 147 -1.81 37.55 -3.23
CA LYS A 147 -1.68 38.86 -2.58
C LYS A 147 -1.20 39.95 -3.55
N GLU A 148 -0.21 39.67 -4.38
CA GLU A 148 0.27 40.62 -5.40
C GLU A 148 -0.80 40.96 -6.44
N GLU A 149 -1.59 39.97 -6.88
CA GLU A 149 -2.66 40.21 -7.86
C GLU A 149 -3.77 41.10 -7.27
N LYS A 150 -4.11 40.89 -6.00
CA LYS A 150 -5.13 41.69 -5.31
C LYS A 150 -4.69 43.15 -5.15
N GLU A 151 -3.43 43.37 -4.76
CA GLU A 151 -2.87 44.73 -4.63
C GLU A 151 -2.82 45.47 -5.98
N LYS A 152 -2.55 44.74 -7.07
CA LYS A 152 -2.54 45.32 -8.42
C LYS A 152 -3.94 45.76 -8.86
N LYS A 153 -4.98 44.95 -8.60
CA LYS A 153 -6.37 45.29 -8.92
C LYS A 153 -6.88 46.50 -8.12
N GLU A 154 -6.45 46.63 -6.87
CA GLU A 154 -6.82 47.77 -6.02
C GLU A 154 -6.23 49.09 -6.55
N LYS A 155 -4.95 49.09 -6.93
CA LYS A 155 -4.30 50.26 -7.55
C LYS A 155 -4.90 50.66 -8.90
N GLU A 156 -5.34 49.68 -9.70
CA GLU A 156 -5.99 49.94 -10.99
C GLU A 156 -7.35 50.60 -10.78
N LYS A 157 -8.12 50.14 -9.79
CA LYS A 157 -9.41 50.73 -9.43
C LYS A 157 -9.28 52.16 -8.88
N GLU A 158 -8.29 52.42 -8.03
CA GLU A 158 -8.03 53.79 -7.53
C GLU A 158 -7.70 54.76 -8.68
N LYS A 159 -6.96 54.30 -9.69
CA LYS A 159 -6.62 55.11 -10.86
C LYS A 159 -7.84 55.43 -11.73
N GLU A 160 -8.75 54.47 -11.92
CA GLU A 160 -10.01 54.72 -12.64
C GLU A 160 -10.91 55.73 -11.90
N GLU A 161 -10.95 55.68 -10.57
CA GLU A 161 -11.73 56.63 -9.74
C GLU A 161 -11.13 58.06 -9.72
N GLU A 162 -9.83 58.21 -9.98
CA GLU A 162 -9.18 59.53 -10.15
C GLU A 162 -9.47 60.09 -11.55
N GLU A 163 -9.40 59.28 -12.60
CA GLU A 163 -9.71 59.71 -13.98
C GLU A 163 -11.18 60.13 -14.17
N GLU A 164 -12.11 59.64 -13.35
CA GLU A 164 -13.53 60.04 -13.41
C GLU A 164 -13.84 61.39 -12.72
N LYS A 165 -12.88 61.95 -11.98
CA LYS A 165 -13.05 63.21 -11.21
C LYS A 165 -12.48 64.46 -11.90
N ASP A 166 -11.71 64.30 -12.97
CA ASP A 166 -11.11 65.38 -13.77
C ASP A 166 -11.94 65.71 -15.03
#